data_AF-A0A094IXG0-F1
#
_entry.id   AF-A0A094IXG0-F1
#
_cell.length_a   1.000
_cell.length_b   1.000
_cell.length_c   1.000
_cell.angle_alpha   90.00
_cell.angle_beta   90.00
_cell.angle_gamma   90.00
#
_symmetry.space_group_name_H-M   'P 1'
#
loop_
_entity.id
_entity.type
_entity.pdbx_description
1 polymer ?
#
loop_
_entity_poly.entity_id
_entity_poly.type
_entity_poly.pdbx_seq_one_letter_code
_entity_poly.pdbx_strand_id
1 'polypeptide(L)'
;MLLAQILEPYKFRVDMRKEEDGSFTAWIEPINDYAMGETEEECRRAAAVAAREFAEDFIHHPLMFEAKNTQSLIPYALRILLCESLDDIEHLLFGEDVAEV
;
A
#
# COMPACT_ATOMS: atom_id res chain seq x y z
N MET A 1 -11.07 15.97 6.14
CA MET A 1 -11.71 15.08 7.14
C MET A 1 -10.70 14.83 8.26
N LEU A 2 -11.10 14.91 9.54
CA LEU A 2 -10.16 14.82 10.68
C LEU A 2 -9.33 13.54 10.68
N LEU A 3 -9.93 12.39 10.33
CA LEU A 3 -9.22 11.10 10.29
C LEU A 3 -8.08 11.08 9.26
N ALA A 4 -8.31 11.60 8.05
CA ALA A 4 -7.27 11.67 7.01
C ALA A 4 -6.06 12.52 7.46
N GLN A 5 -6.31 13.59 8.23
CA GLN A 5 -5.24 14.43 8.80
C GLN A 5 -4.47 13.71 9.91
N ILE A 6 -5.15 12.95 10.76
CA ILE A 6 -4.51 12.13 11.80
C ILE A 6 -3.59 11.06 11.16
N LEU A 7 -4.00 10.53 10.01
CA LEU A 7 -3.27 9.49 9.30
C LEU A 7 -2.16 10.02 8.37
N GLU A 8 -2.03 11.34 8.21
CA GLU A 8 -1.04 11.99 7.34
C GLU A 8 0.40 11.45 7.55
N PRO A 9 0.89 11.25 8.80
CA PRO A 9 2.26 10.81 9.03
C PRO A 9 2.58 9.38 8.58
N TYR A 10 1.56 8.56 8.31
CA TYR A 10 1.72 7.16 7.91
C TYR A 10 1.86 7.05 6.39
N LYS A 11 3.05 7.38 5.90
CA LYS A 11 3.37 7.39 4.47
C LYS A 11 3.78 6.02 3.96
N PHE A 12 3.40 5.71 2.73
CA PHE A 12 3.89 4.50 2.06
C PHE A 12 5.26 4.75 1.46
N ARG A 13 6.16 3.79 1.68
CA ARG A 13 7.42 3.68 0.95
C ARG A 13 7.30 2.50 0.00
N VAL A 14 7.42 2.76 -1.29
CA VAL A 14 7.39 1.72 -2.32
C VAL A 14 8.71 1.73 -3.08
N ASP A 15 9.41 0.60 -3.06
CA ASP A 15 10.64 0.40 -3.84
C ASP A 15 10.26 -0.29 -5.15
N MET A 16 10.25 0.49 -6.24
CA MET A 16 9.99 0.02 -7.58
C MET A 16 11.29 -0.31 -8.28
N ARG A 17 11.43 -1.55 -8.75
CA ARG A 17 12.63 -2.06 -9.43
C ARG A 17 12.27 -2.63 -10.78
N LYS A 18 13.12 -2.37 -11.77
CA LYS A 18 13.08 -3.05 -13.05
C LYS A 18 13.98 -4.28 -12.98
N GLU A 19 13.44 -5.44 -13.32
CA GLU A 19 14.10 -6.74 -13.29
C GLU A 19 14.93 -6.99 -14.57
N GLU A 20 15.76 -8.04 -14.54
CA GLU A 20 16.66 -8.40 -15.64
C GLU A 20 15.91 -8.77 -16.93
N ASP A 21 14.72 -9.36 -16.81
CA ASP A 21 13.85 -9.74 -17.94
C ASP A 21 13.03 -8.56 -18.51
N GLY A 22 13.13 -7.38 -17.88
CA GLY A 22 12.43 -6.17 -18.27
C GLY A 22 11.12 -5.92 -17.56
N SER A 23 10.64 -6.87 -16.74
CA SER A 23 9.48 -6.70 -15.86
C SER A 23 9.79 -5.76 -14.69
N PHE A 24 8.78 -5.45 -13.89
CA PHE A 24 8.87 -4.56 -12.74
C PHE A 24 8.34 -5.22 -11.48
N THR A 25 9.01 -4.98 -10.35
CA THR A 25 8.58 -5.36 -9.01
C THR A 25 8.42 -4.12 -8.14
N ALA A 26 7.29 -4.01 -7.44
CA ALA A 26 7.02 -2.96 -6.45
C ALA A 26 6.94 -3.57 -5.05
N TRP A 27 7.88 -3.22 -4.16
CA TRP A 27 7.87 -3.64 -2.76
C TRP A 27 7.23 -2.57 -1.88
N ILE A 28 6.09 -2.88 -1.24
CA ILE A 28 5.32 -1.98 -0.37
C ILE A 28 5.75 -2.21 1.08
N GLU A 29 6.74 -1.45 1.52
CA GLU A 29 7.46 -1.79 2.75
C GLU A 29 6.60 -1.81 4.02
N PRO A 30 5.76 -0.80 4.31
CA PRO A 30 5.07 -0.76 5.60
C PRO A 30 4.14 -1.94 5.85
N ILE A 31 3.64 -2.59 4.79
CA ILE A 31 2.74 -3.74 4.87
C ILE A 31 3.42 -5.06 4.52
N ASN A 32 4.71 -5.02 4.17
CA ASN A 32 5.52 -6.19 3.81
C ASN A 32 4.87 -7.03 2.69
N ASP A 33 4.46 -6.37 1.61
CA ASP A 33 3.82 -6.99 0.46
C ASP A 33 4.45 -6.47 -0.85
N TYR A 34 4.18 -7.16 -1.96
CA TYR A 34 4.74 -6.81 -3.27
C TYR A 34 3.80 -7.12 -4.43
N ALA A 35 4.05 -6.45 -5.54
CA ALA A 35 3.39 -6.72 -6.80
C ALA A 35 4.39 -6.73 -7.96
N MET A 36 3.99 -7.36 -9.07
CA MET A 36 4.78 -7.48 -10.29
C MET A 36 3.95 -7.07 -11.51
N GLY A 37 4.60 -6.61 -12.57
CA GLY A 37 3.97 -6.33 -13.86
C GLY A 37 5.00 -6.34 -14.99
N GLU A 38 4.56 -6.59 -16.23
CA GLU A 38 5.44 -6.58 -17.40
C GLU A 38 5.86 -5.15 -17.78
N THR A 39 5.05 -4.17 -17.36
CA THR A 39 5.32 -2.74 -17.48
C THR A 39 5.23 -2.04 -16.12
N GLU A 40 5.80 -0.84 -16.02
CA GLU A 40 5.72 -0.03 -14.80
C GLU A 40 4.27 0.29 -14.43
N GLU A 41 3.42 0.62 -15.41
CA GLU A 41 2.00 0.92 -15.21
C GLU A 41 1.22 -0.29 -14.68
N GLU A 42 1.44 -1.48 -15.27
CA GLU A 42 0.84 -2.72 -14.78
C GLU A 42 1.30 -3.05 -13.35
N CYS A 43 2.58 -2.84 -13.05
CA CYS A 43 3.12 -3.10 -11.72
C CYS A 43 2.54 -2.14 -10.67
N ARG A 44 2.42 -0.84 -10.98
CA ARG A 44 1.74 0.15 -10.12
C ARG A 44 0.29 -0.24 -9.87
N ARG A 45 -0.41 -0.67 -10.93
CA ARG A 45 -1.81 -1.11 -10.81
C ARG A 45 -1.94 -2.36 -9.94
N ALA A 46 -1.06 -3.33 -10.12
CA ALA A 46 -1.01 -4.54 -9.32
C ALA A 46 -0.69 -4.23 -7.84
N ALA A 47 0.20 -3.28 -7.57
CA ALA A 47 0.49 -2.83 -6.20
C ALA A 47 -0.73 -2.17 -5.53
N ALA A 48 -1.50 -1.38 -6.27
CA ALA A 48 -2.74 -0.80 -5.76
C ALA A 48 -3.79 -1.87 -5.41
N VAL A 49 -3.88 -2.93 -6.22
CA VAL A 49 -4.75 -4.09 -5.95
C VAL A 49 -4.28 -4.82 -4.69
N ALA A 50 -2.99 -5.18 -4.60
CA ALA A 50 -2.44 -5.86 -3.42
C ALA A 50 -2.65 -5.06 -2.13
N ALA A 51 -2.46 -3.74 -2.18
CA ALA A 51 -2.72 -2.87 -1.03
C ALA A 51 -4.22 -2.87 -0.63
N ARG A 52 -5.15 -2.84 -1.60
CA ARG A 52 -6.58 -2.95 -1.32
C ARG A 52 -6.92 -4.28 -0.66
N GLU A 53 -6.42 -5.39 -1.20
CA GLU A 53 -6.62 -6.74 -0.66
C GLU A 53 -6.09 -6.84 0.77
N PHE A 54 -4.88 -6.36 1.03
CA PHE A 54 -4.32 -6.26 2.37
C PHE A 54 -5.25 -5.51 3.33
N ALA A 55 -5.76 -4.34 2.94
CA ALA A 55 -6.58 -3.51 3.80
C ALA A 55 -7.96 -4.11 4.07
N GLU A 56 -8.55 -4.78 3.07
CA GLU A 56 -9.80 -5.53 3.21
C GLU A 56 -9.61 -6.75 4.11
N ASP A 57 -8.56 -7.53 3.92
CA ASP A 57 -8.24 -8.68 4.77
C ASP A 57 -8.00 -8.24 6.22
N PHE A 58 -7.32 -7.10 6.40
CA PHE A 58 -7.03 -6.54 7.72
C PHE A 58 -8.30 -6.28 8.54
N ILE A 59 -9.36 -5.74 7.93
CA ILE A 59 -10.62 -5.44 8.64
C ILE A 59 -11.55 -6.65 8.79
N HIS A 60 -11.47 -7.63 7.88
CA HIS A 60 -12.33 -8.81 7.91
C HIS A 60 -11.80 -9.93 8.80
N HIS A 61 -10.54 -9.84 9.26
CA HIS A 61 -9.92 -10.84 10.13
C HIS A 61 -9.63 -10.28 11.54
N PRO A 62 -10.49 -10.55 12.54
CA PRO A 62 -10.32 -10.08 13.93
C PRO A 62 -8.95 -10.45 14.54
N LEU A 63 -8.39 -11.60 14.14
CA LEU A 63 -7.07 -12.06 14.58
C LEU A 63 -5.94 -11.10 14.18
N MET A 64 -6.10 -10.31 13.11
CA MET A 64 -5.13 -9.30 12.70
C MET A 64 -5.07 -8.13 13.68
N PHE A 65 -6.13 -7.86 14.46
CA PHE A 65 -6.10 -6.84 15.51
C PHE A 65 -5.47 -7.35 16.80
N GLU A 66 -5.52 -8.66 17.03
CA GLU A 66 -5.03 -9.33 18.25
C GLU A 66 -3.60 -9.84 18.11
N ALA A 67 -3.11 -10.00 16.88
CA ALA A 67 -1.78 -10.47 16.59
C ALA A 67 -0.70 -9.49 17.11
N LYS A 68 0.38 -10.06 17.63
CA LYS A 68 1.54 -9.28 18.06
C LYS A 68 2.18 -8.64 16.82
N ASN A 69 2.45 -7.33 16.87
CA ASN A 69 3.10 -6.51 15.83
C ASN A 69 2.23 -6.02 14.65
N THR A 70 0.98 -6.44 14.52
CA THR A 70 0.08 -5.97 13.44
C THR A 70 -0.63 -4.65 13.75
N GLN A 71 -0.67 -4.22 15.02
CA GLN A 71 -1.27 -2.93 15.41
C GLN A 71 -0.62 -1.73 14.70
N SER A 72 0.67 -1.83 14.39
CA SER A 72 1.39 -0.81 13.62
C SER A 72 0.90 -0.66 12.18
N LEU A 73 0.19 -1.66 11.66
CA LEU A 73 -0.36 -1.70 10.31
C LEU A 73 -1.74 -1.04 10.21
N ILE A 74 -2.45 -0.86 11.34
CA ILE A 74 -3.80 -0.27 11.38
C ILE A 74 -3.86 1.06 10.61
N PRO A 75 -2.94 2.02 10.83
CA PRO A 75 -3.01 3.31 10.15
C PRO A 75 -2.87 3.18 8.62
N TYR A 76 -2.05 2.25 8.15
CA TYR A 76 -1.85 1.98 6.73
C TYR A 76 -3.09 1.35 6.08
N ALA A 77 -3.68 0.35 6.73
CA ALA A 77 -4.94 -0.25 6.29
C ALA A 77 -6.06 0.81 6.22
N LEU A 78 -6.18 1.66 7.25
CA LEU A 78 -7.16 2.75 7.26
C LEU A 78 -6.93 3.76 6.15
N ARG A 79 -5.68 4.15 5.85
CA ARG A 79 -5.40 5.06 4.72
C ARG A 79 -5.86 4.48 3.39
N ILE A 80 -5.60 3.20 3.14
CA ILE A 80 -6.04 2.53 1.92
C ILE A 80 -7.57 2.44 1.86
N LEU A 81 -8.24 2.15 2.98
CA LEU A 81 -9.70 2.08 3.05
C LEU A 81 -10.39 3.44 2.85
N LEU A 82 -9.69 4.56 3.07
CA LEU A 82 -10.20 5.90 2.78
C LEU A 82 -10.15 6.27 1.29
N CYS A 83 -9.38 5.54 0.48
CA CYS A 83 -9.34 5.72 -0.96
C CYS A 83 -10.65 5.20 -1.60
N GLU A 84 -11.25 5.96 -2.51
CA GLU A 84 -12.52 5.61 -3.17
C GLU A 84 -12.32 4.74 -4.40
N SER A 85 -11.12 4.75 -4.96
CA SER A 85 -10.74 4.00 -6.16
C SER A 85 -9.36 3.35 -6.03
N LEU A 86 -9.01 2.51 -6.99
CA LEU A 86 -7.65 2.00 -7.13
C LEU A 86 -6.68 3.09 -7.61
N ASP A 87 -7.17 4.10 -8.33
CA ASP A 87 -6.35 5.23 -8.80
C ASP A 87 -5.92 6.10 -7.61
N ASP A 88 -6.80 6.30 -6.63
CA ASP A 88 -6.46 6.96 -5.37
C ASP A 88 -5.39 6.19 -4.58
N ILE A 89 -5.44 4.85 -4.61
CA ILE A 89 -4.43 4.01 -3.95
C ILE A 89 -3.10 4.12 -4.70
N GLU A 90 -3.13 4.10 -6.03
CA GLU A 90 -1.92 4.29 -6.82
C GLU A 90 -1.27 5.65 -6.52
N HIS A 91 -2.06 6.72 -6.41
CA HIS A 91 -1.57 8.03 -5.99
C HIS A 91 -1.04 8.03 -4.55
N LEU A 92 -1.66 7.29 -3.64
CA LEU A 92 -1.17 7.12 -2.27
C LEU A 92 0.18 6.39 -2.21
N LEU A 93 0.42 5.44 -3.11
CA LEU A 93 1.62 4.59 -3.15
C LEU A 93 2.78 5.21 -3.93
N PHE A 94 2.50 6.02 -4.96
CA PHE A 94 3.50 6.52 -5.91
C PHE A 94 3.42 8.04 -6.19
N GLY A 95 2.49 8.75 -5.55
CA GLY A 95 2.30 10.19 -5.70
C GLY A 95 3.17 11.03 -4.76
N GLU A 96 2.78 12.29 -4.54
CA GLU A 96 3.58 13.26 -3.76
C GLU A 96 3.60 12.98 -2.24
N ASP A 97 2.68 12.13 -1.77
CA ASP A 97 2.52 11.77 -0.35
C ASP A 97 3.38 10.58 0.12
N VAL A 98 4.31 10.11 -0.72
CA VAL A 98 5.23 9.01 -0.38
C VAL A 98 6.32 9.43 0.61
N ALA A 99 6.86 8.46 1.34
CA ALA A 99 8.03 8.71 2.19
C ALA A 99 9.26 9.02 1.33
N GLU A 100 10.03 10.05 1.70
CA GLU A 100 11.30 10.38 1.03
C GLU A 100 12.33 9.24 1.20
N VAL A 101 13.19 9.06 0.18
CA VAL A 101 14.26 8.05 0.13
C VAL A 101 15.46 8.47 0.96
#